data_AF-A0A1A8B352-F1
#
_entry.id   AF-A0A1A8B352-F1
#
_cell.length_a   1.000
_cell.length_b   1.000
_cell.length_c   1.000
_cell.angle_alpha   90.00
_cell.angle_beta   90.00
_cell.angle_gamma   90.00
#
_symmetry.space_group_name_H-M   'P 1'
#
loop_
_entity.id
_entity.type
_entity.pdbx_description
1 polymer ?
#
loop_
_entity_poly.entity_id
_entity_poly.type
_entity_poly.pdbx_seq_one_letter_code
_entity_poly.pdbx_strand_id
1 'polypeptide(L)'
;MFIVSLQNRGSTRRRTEPVNTDDQDKPYVCDICGKRYKNRPGLSYHYTHTHLADEEGEEDSERHTLPFQRKSNHKPKKAADGSVIANGYCDFCLGGSKKTGCPEDLISCADCGRSGHPSCLQFTVNMTAAVRTYRWQCIECKSCSLCGTSENDDQLLFCDDCDRGYHMYCLSPPMSEPPEGSWSCHLCLRQLKEKASAYITLT
;
A
#
# COMPACT_ATOMS: atom_id res chain seq x y z
N MET A 1 -62.74 -7.29 37.00
CA MET A 1 -62.88 -8.54 37.77
C MET A 1 -62.29 -9.67 36.93
N PHE A 2 -61.27 -10.36 37.49
CA PHE A 2 -60.74 -11.71 37.18
C PHE A 2 -60.20 -11.98 35.75
N ILE A 3 -58.88 -11.99 35.51
CA ILE A 3 -57.84 -13.03 35.77
C ILE A 3 -57.97 -14.25 34.85
N VAL A 4 -56.94 -14.49 34.02
CA VAL A 4 -56.23 -15.78 33.94
C VAL A 4 -54.77 -15.56 33.55
N SER A 5 -53.88 -15.99 34.45
CA SER A 5 -52.43 -16.13 34.29
C SER A 5 -52.09 -17.37 33.47
N LEU A 6 -50.96 -17.35 32.74
CA LEU A 6 -50.04 -18.51 32.67
C LEU A 6 -48.59 -18.02 32.46
N GLN A 7 -47.71 -18.42 33.38
CA GLN A 7 -46.25 -18.30 33.27
C GLN A 7 -45.71 -19.18 32.12
N ASN A 8 -44.69 -18.71 31.41
CA ASN A 8 -43.51 -19.56 31.21
C ASN A 8 -42.21 -18.76 31.06
N ARG A 9 -41.15 -19.37 31.58
CA ARG A 9 -39.80 -18.88 31.85
C ARG A 9 -38.98 -18.80 30.56
N GLY A 10 -38.04 -17.87 30.53
CA GLY A 10 -37.03 -17.77 29.48
C GLY A 10 -36.07 -16.60 29.69
N SER A 11 -35.21 -16.69 30.71
CA SER A 11 -33.98 -15.91 30.78
C SER A 11 -33.15 -16.15 29.53
N THR A 12 -32.75 -15.11 28.81
CA THR A 12 -31.35 -14.99 28.33
C THR A 12 -30.96 -13.52 28.22
N ARG A 13 -29.88 -13.22 28.95
CA ARG A 13 -29.16 -11.96 29.02
C ARG A 13 -28.79 -11.48 27.62
N ARG A 14 -29.08 -10.21 27.28
CA ARG A 14 -28.36 -9.52 26.21
C ARG A 14 -26.90 -9.45 26.63
N ARG A 15 -26.08 -10.29 26.01
CA ARG A 15 -24.62 -10.24 26.11
C ARG A 15 -24.20 -9.00 25.35
N THR A 16 -23.83 -7.95 26.09
CA THR A 16 -23.09 -6.83 25.51
C THR A 16 -21.75 -7.40 25.05
N GLU A 17 -21.57 -7.49 23.73
CA GLU A 17 -20.29 -7.84 23.11
C GLU A 17 -19.22 -6.88 23.64
N PRO A 18 -18.02 -7.36 24.01
CA PRO A 18 -16.95 -6.48 24.44
C PRO A 18 -16.53 -5.64 23.23
N VAL A 19 -16.75 -4.33 23.30
CA VAL A 19 -16.17 -3.35 22.37
C VAL A 19 -14.65 -3.53 22.45
N ASN A 20 -14.08 -4.12 21.41
CA ASN A 20 -12.66 -4.32 21.28
C ASN A 20 -12.01 -2.92 21.10
N THR A 21 -11.29 -2.47 22.11
CA THR A 21 -10.65 -1.15 22.15
C THR A 21 -9.50 -1.00 21.15
N ASP A 22 -9.11 -2.09 20.46
CA ASP A 22 -8.04 -2.14 19.44
C ASP A 22 -8.44 -1.46 18.11
N ASP A 23 -9.71 -1.14 17.93
CA ASP A 23 -10.19 -0.52 16.71
C ASP A 23 -9.73 0.94 16.59
N GLN A 24 -9.54 1.70 17.66
CA GLN A 24 -9.26 3.14 17.52
C GLN A 24 -7.87 3.48 16.93
N ASP A 25 -6.94 2.54 16.90
CA ASP A 25 -5.55 2.74 16.43
C ASP A 25 -5.29 2.37 14.95
N LYS A 26 -6.33 2.02 14.18
CA LYS A 26 -6.19 1.57 12.78
C LYS A 26 -6.86 2.56 11.83
N PRO A 27 -6.14 3.63 11.39
CA PRO A 27 -6.74 4.68 10.56
C PRO A 27 -7.06 4.22 9.14
N TYR A 28 -6.49 3.10 8.68
CA TYR A 28 -6.68 2.58 7.33
C TYR A 28 -7.80 1.54 7.31
N VAL A 29 -8.85 1.79 6.52
CA VAL A 29 -10.03 0.92 6.41
C VAL A 29 -10.22 0.47 4.96
N CYS A 30 -10.48 -0.81 4.74
CA CYS A 30 -10.90 -1.33 3.44
C CYS A 30 -12.33 -0.87 3.12
N ASP A 31 -12.54 -0.19 2.01
CA ASP A 31 -13.89 0.26 1.62
C ASP A 31 -14.80 -0.88 1.12
N ILE A 32 -14.21 -2.03 0.76
CA ILE A 32 -14.94 -3.20 0.26
C ILE A 32 -15.50 -4.04 1.42
N CYS A 33 -14.71 -4.31 2.46
CA CYS A 33 -15.14 -5.17 3.58
C CYS A 33 -15.05 -4.57 4.98
N GLY A 34 -14.61 -3.31 5.11
CA GLY A 34 -14.55 -2.61 6.39
C GLY A 34 -13.42 -3.04 7.33
N LYS A 35 -12.54 -3.97 6.94
CA LYS A 35 -11.40 -4.38 7.76
C LYS A 35 -10.42 -3.22 7.97
N ARG A 36 -9.90 -3.11 9.20
CA ARG A 36 -9.05 -2.00 9.63
C ARG A 36 -7.61 -2.47 9.84
N TYR A 37 -6.67 -1.66 9.39
CA TYR A 37 -5.24 -1.97 9.34
C TYR A 37 -4.42 -0.88 10.03
N LYS A 38 -3.35 -1.30 10.71
CA LYS A 38 -2.44 -0.41 11.44
C LYS A 38 -1.61 0.49 10.52
N ASN A 39 -1.38 0.07 9.28
CA ASN A 39 -0.58 0.80 8.31
C ASN A 39 -1.07 0.60 6.87
N ARG A 40 -0.69 1.55 5.99
CA ARG A 40 -1.11 1.60 4.59
C ARG A 40 -0.62 0.41 3.75
N PRO A 41 0.61 -0.12 3.92
CA PRO A 41 1.04 -1.35 3.26
C PRO A 41 0.16 -2.56 3.60
N GLY A 42 -0.24 -2.71 4.87
CA GLY A 42 -1.13 -3.79 5.30
C GLY A 42 -2.51 -3.72 4.61
N LEU A 43 -3.06 -2.51 4.45
CA LEU A 43 -4.31 -2.31 3.70
C LEU A 43 -4.14 -2.64 2.20
N SER A 44 -3.04 -2.20 1.58
CA SER A 44 -2.77 -2.46 0.16
C SER A 44 -2.62 -3.96 -0.14
N TYR A 45 -1.93 -4.70 0.74
CA TYR A 45 -1.83 -6.15 0.62
C TYR A 45 -3.23 -6.81 0.71
N HIS A 46 -4.04 -6.39 1.66
CA HIS A 46 -5.40 -6.91 1.80
C HIS A 46 -6.28 -6.68 0.56
N TYR A 47 -6.28 -5.48 -0.03
CA TYR A 47 -7.02 -5.21 -1.27
C TYR A 47 -6.66 -6.19 -2.38
N THR A 48 -5.35 -6.42 -2.54
CA THR A 48 -4.82 -7.22 -3.65
C THR A 48 -5.11 -8.71 -3.48
N HIS A 49 -5.16 -9.20 -2.24
CA HIS A 49 -5.26 -10.64 -1.95
C HIS A 49 -6.63 -11.12 -1.48
N THR A 50 -7.56 -10.25 -1.07
CA THR A 50 -8.87 -10.65 -0.52
C THR A 50 -10.05 -10.26 -1.41
N HIS A 51 -9.96 -9.19 -2.21
CA HIS A 51 -11.10 -8.70 -3.00
C HIS A 51 -10.93 -8.84 -4.50
N LEU A 52 -9.74 -9.19 -4.97
CA LEU A 52 -9.47 -9.53 -6.37
C LEU A 52 -9.56 -11.04 -6.64
N ALA A 53 -10.06 -11.84 -5.68
CA ALA A 53 -10.00 -13.31 -5.73
C ALA A 53 -11.30 -14.02 -6.15
N ASP A 54 -12.45 -13.35 -6.26
CA ASP A 54 -13.72 -14.05 -6.48
C ASP A 54 -14.54 -13.44 -7.63
N GLU A 55 -14.36 -13.98 -8.84
CA GLU A 55 -15.48 -14.30 -9.74
C GLU A 55 -15.11 -15.54 -10.56
N GLU A 56 -15.08 -16.73 -9.95
CA GLU A 56 -15.19 -18.00 -10.70
C GLU A 56 -16.03 -19.01 -9.91
N GLY A 57 -17.30 -19.17 -10.31
CA GLY A 57 -18.12 -20.33 -10.00
C GLY A 57 -17.84 -21.46 -11.00
N GLU A 58 -17.44 -22.60 -10.43
CA GLU A 58 -17.54 -24.03 -10.86
C GLU A 58 -17.60 -24.45 -12.36
N GLU A 59 -16.56 -25.21 -12.74
CA GLU A 59 -16.50 -26.46 -13.52
C GLU A 59 -17.13 -26.59 -14.93
N ASP A 60 -16.31 -26.80 -15.98
CA ASP A 60 -16.14 -28.12 -16.64
C ASP A 60 -15.03 -28.05 -17.73
N SER A 61 -14.51 -29.23 -18.04
CA SER A 61 -13.34 -29.65 -18.79
C SER A 61 -13.24 -29.21 -20.26
N GLU A 62 -12.01 -29.26 -20.76
CA GLU A 62 -11.57 -29.35 -22.17
C GLU A 62 -11.25 -28.06 -22.97
N ARG A 63 -9.94 -27.74 -22.95
CA ARG A 63 -9.09 -27.30 -24.09
C ARG A 63 -9.72 -26.31 -25.09
N HIS A 64 -9.59 -25.03 -24.79
CA HIS A 64 -9.17 -24.01 -25.76
C HIS A 64 -8.23 -23.02 -25.07
N THR A 65 -6.95 -23.07 -25.42
CA THR A 65 -5.92 -22.14 -24.95
C THR A 65 -6.21 -20.71 -25.43
N LEU A 66 -6.81 -19.90 -24.55
CA LEU A 66 -6.86 -18.44 -24.65
C LEU A 66 -5.71 -17.81 -23.85
N PRO A 67 -5.10 -16.70 -24.34
CA PRO A 67 -3.75 -16.31 -23.95
C PRO A 67 -3.75 -15.27 -22.83
N PHE A 68 -4.06 -15.62 -21.57
CA PHE A 68 -3.82 -14.65 -20.48
C PHE A 68 -3.56 -15.25 -19.09
N GLN A 69 -2.83 -16.36 -19.01
CA GLN A 69 -2.13 -16.69 -17.77
C GLN A 69 -0.72 -16.10 -17.80
N ARG A 70 -0.58 -14.81 -17.46
CA ARG A 70 0.71 -14.31 -16.97
C ARG A 70 0.71 -14.40 -15.46
N LYS A 71 1.22 -15.52 -14.95
CA LYS A 71 1.96 -15.51 -13.68
C LYS A 71 2.80 -14.24 -13.69
N SER A 72 2.57 -13.31 -12.76
CA SER A 72 3.29 -12.05 -12.71
C SER A 72 4.72 -12.34 -12.25
N ASN A 73 5.52 -12.91 -13.17
CA ASN A 73 6.96 -12.96 -13.03
C ASN A 73 7.38 -11.50 -12.99
N HIS A 74 7.86 -11.05 -11.83
CA HIS A 74 8.37 -9.72 -11.58
C HIS A 74 9.69 -9.50 -12.35
N LYS A 75 9.68 -9.70 -13.67
CA LYS A 75 10.83 -9.60 -14.55
C LYS A 75 10.77 -8.28 -15.32
N PRO A 76 11.79 -7.42 -15.20
CA PRO A 76 11.89 -6.20 -15.99
C PRO A 76 11.91 -6.52 -17.48
N LYS A 77 11.19 -5.74 -18.28
CA LYS A 77 11.42 -5.68 -19.73
C LYS A 77 12.61 -4.76 -19.97
N LYS A 78 13.63 -5.25 -20.68
CA LYS A 78 14.83 -4.47 -21.00
C LYS A 78 14.90 -4.18 -22.50
N ALA A 79 15.32 -2.98 -22.86
CA ALA A 79 15.66 -2.61 -24.24
C ALA A 79 17.04 -3.18 -24.62
N ALA A 80 17.42 -3.01 -25.89
CA ALA A 80 18.68 -3.54 -26.43
C ALA A 80 19.93 -2.96 -25.73
N ASP A 81 19.83 -1.75 -25.18
CA ASP A 81 20.87 -1.08 -24.40
C ASP A 81 20.87 -1.50 -22.91
N GLY A 82 20.01 -2.43 -22.51
CA GLY A 82 19.86 -2.89 -21.13
C GLY A 82 19.02 -1.96 -20.24
N SER A 83 18.51 -0.84 -20.77
CA SER A 83 17.62 0.07 -20.03
C SER A 83 16.26 -0.59 -19.77
N VAL A 84 15.65 -0.25 -18.64
CA VAL A 84 14.33 -0.77 -18.25
C VAL A 84 13.25 -0.02 -19.03
N ILE A 85 12.37 -0.76 -19.69
CA ILE A 85 11.25 -0.21 -20.46
C ILE A 85 10.06 0.00 -19.53
N ALA A 86 9.67 1.25 -19.35
CA ALA A 86 8.47 1.62 -18.58
C ALA A 86 7.18 1.12 -19.25
N ASN A 87 6.20 0.72 -18.43
CA ASN A 87 4.88 0.32 -18.88
C ASN A 87 4.09 1.56 -19.31
N GLY A 88 3.44 1.48 -20.47
CA GLY A 88 2.54 2.54 -20.97
C GLY A 88 1.18 2.55 -20.28
N TYR A 89 0.99 1.79 -19.21
CA TYR A 89 -0.26 1.63 -18.50
C TYR A 89 -0.03 1.55 -16.98
N CYS A 90 -1.04 1.95 -16.23
CA CYS A 90 -1.11 1.86 -14.77
C CYS A 90 -1.47 0.43 -14.35
N ASP A 91 -0.65 -0.18 -13.50
CA ASP A 91 -0.87 -1.55 -13.01
C ASP A 91 -2.11 -1.68 -12.11
N PHE A 92 -2.67 -0.58 -11.60
CA PHE A 92 -3.84 -0.58 -10.71
C PHE A 92 -5.17 -0.47 -11.48
N CYS A 93 -5.26 0.45 -12.46
CA CYS A 93 -6.51 0.73 -13.19
C CYS A 93 -6.48 0.27 -14.66
N LEU A 94 -5.35 -0.29 -15.11
CA LEU A 94 -5.06 -0.71 -16.48
C LEU A 94 -5.22 0.42 -17.52
N GLY A 95 -5.20 1.67 -17.07
CA GLY A 95 -5.29 2.86 -17.91
C GLY A 95 -3.92 3.39 -18.34
N GLY A 96 -3.82 3.95 -19.54
CA GLY A 96 -2.64 4.72 -19.93
C GLY A 96 -2.56 6.08 -19.22
N SER A 97 -1.63 6.95 -19.63
CA SER A 97 -1.53 8.34 -19.14
C SER A 97 -2.78 9.20 -19.40
N LYS A 98 -3.76 8.66 -20.14
CA LYS A 98 -5.03 9.29 -20.48
C LYS A 98 -6.14 8.26 -20.25
N LYS A 99 -6.79 8.26 -19.08
CA LYS A 99 -8.07 7.56 -18.88
C LYS A 99 -9.10 8.49 -18.26
N THR A 100 -10.36 8.24 -18.60
CA THR A 100 -11.59 8.98 -18.31
C THR A 100 -11.65 9.63 -16.92
N GLY A 101 -11.52 10.96 -16.85
CA GLY A 101 -11.70 11.73 -15.62
C GLY A 101 -10.73 12.90 -15.51
N CYS A 102 -9.42 12.61 -15.42
CA CYS A 102 -8.33 13.59 -15.37
C CYS A 102 -7.06 12.98 -16.00
N PRO A 103 -6.33 13.70 -16.88
CA PRO A 103 -5.05 13.23 -17.39
C PRO A 103 -3.98 13.30 -16.28
N GLU A 104 -3.41 12.15 -15.92
CA GLU A 104 -2.29 12.05 -14.98
C GLU A 104 -1.14 11.27 -15.63
N ASP A 105 0.07 11.83 -15.60
CA ASP A 105 1.25 11.12 -16.11
C ASP A 105 1.65 9.98 -15.16
N LEU A 106 1.96 8.83 -15.75
CA LEU A 106 2.41 7.65 -15.03
C LEU A 106 3.78 7.87 -14.37
N ILE A 107 3.91 7.44 -13.12
CA ILE A 107 5.18 7.26 -12.44
C ILE A 107 5.62 5.81 -12.68
N SER A 108 6.86 5.62 -13.12
CA SER A 108 7.37 4.31 -13.55
C SER A 108 8.59 3.91 -12.75
N CYS A 109 8.63 2.65 -12.31
CA CYS A 109 9.75 2.10 -11.55
C CYS A 109 10.99 1.99 -12.44
N ALA A 110 12.10 2.53 -11.94
CA ALA A 110 13.37 2.53 -12.66
C ALA A 110 13.96 1.12 -12.87
N ASP A 111 13.55 0.13 -12.06
CA ASP A 111 14.17 -1.20 -12.05
C ASP A 111 13.33 -2.26 -12.76
N CYS A 112 12.01 -2.18 -12.68
CA CYS A 112 11.12 -3.17 -13.28
C CYS A 112 10.20 -2.62 -14.38
N GLY A 113 10.08 -1.29 -14.50
CA GLY A 113 9.25 -0.65 -15.51
C GLY A 113 7.76 -0.64 -15.18
N ARG A 114 7.33 -1.23 -14.07
CA ARG A 114 5.93 -1.11 -13.59
C ARG A 114 5.56 0.34 -13.38
N SER A 115 4.33 0.69 -13.74
CA SER A 115 3.89 2.08 -13.77
C SER A 115 2.54 2.24 -13.09
N GLY A 116 2.31 3.41 -12.49
CA GLY A 116 1.06 3.74 -11.81
C GLY A 116 0.75 5.22 -11.90
N HIS A 117 -0.53 5.56 -11.91
CA HIS A 117 -0.94 6.95 -11.72
C HIS A 117 -0.61 7.41 -10.30
N PRO A 118 -0.21 8.68 -10.07
CA PRO A 118 0.00 9.21 -8.73
C PRO A 118 -1.21 9.01 -7.82
N SER A 119 -2.43 9.22 -8.33
CA SER A 119 -3.67 8.98 -7.58
C SER A 119 -3.87 7.50 -7.24
N CYS A 120 -3.63 6.57 -8.18
CA CYS A 120 -3.71 5.13 -7.93
C CYS A 120 -2.65 4.63 -6.94
N LEU A 121 -1.46 5.23 -6.96
CA LEU A 121 -0.40 5.01 -5.97
C LEU A 121 -0.69 5.71 -4.64
N GLN A 122 -1.77 6.50 -4.57
CA GLN A 122 -2.16 7.32 -3.43
C GLN A 122 -0.99 8.22 -2.97
N PHE A 123 -0.36 8.89 -3.93
CA PHE A 123 0.70 9.85 -3.69
C PHE A 123 0.13 11.23 -3.41
N THR A 124 0.71 11.92 -2.44
CA THR A 124 0.45 13.34 -2.23
C THR A 124 1.06 14.16 -3.38
N VAL A 125 0.65 15.43 -3.51
CA VAL A 125 1.23 16.33 -4.52
C VAL A 125 2.75 16.49 -4.32
N ASN A 126 3.19 16.59 -3.06
CA ASN A 126 4.60 16.71 -2.71
C ASN A 126 5.38 15.44 -3.08
N MET A 127 4.84 14.26 -2.73
CA MET A 127 5.46 12.98 -3.07
C MET A 127 5.54 12.79 -4.58
N THR A 128 4.47 13.11 -5.30
CA THR A 128 4.41 13.07 -6.78
C THR A 128 5.49 13.96 -7.41
N ALA A 129 5.67 15.18 -6.89
CA ALA A 129 6.74 16.06 -7.35
C ALA A 129 8.12 15.47 -7.03
N ALA A 130 8.32 14.94 -5.83
CA ALA A 130 9.59 14.39 -5.38
C ALA A 130 10.03 13.15 -6.18
N VAL A 131 9.15 12.15 -6.36
CA VAL A 131 9.47 10.89 -7.06
C VAL A 131 9.83 11.08 -8.54
N ARG A 132 9.42 12.20 -9.14
CA ARG A 132 9.82 12.59 -10.51
C ARG A 132 11.26 13.12 -10.60
N THR A 133 11.87 13.50 -9.48
CA THR A 133 13.22 14.11 -9.47
C THR A 133 14.36 13.09 -9.36
N TYR A 134 14.05 11.82 -9.15
CA TYR A 134 15.06 10.78 -8.97
C TYR A 134 14.58 9.42 -9.50
N ARG A 135 15.45 8.41 -9.43
CA ARG A 135 15.14 7.04 -9.85
C ARG A 135 14.22 6.37 -8.84
N TRP A 136 12.92 6.61 -8.95
CA TRP A 136 11.91 5.99 -8.10
C TRP A 136 11.81 4.48 -8.35
N GLN A 137 11.57 3.73 -7.27
CA GLN A 137 11.37 2.28 -7.27
C GLN A 137 9.96 1.97 -6.74
N CYS A 138 9.25 1.02 -7.36
CA CYS A 138 7.99 0.51 -6.80
C CYS A 138 8.24 -0.26 -5.49
N ILE A 139 7.17 -0.57 -4.75
CA ILE A 139 7.22 -1.28 -3.46
C ILE A 139 8.07 -2.56 -3.52
N GLU A 140 7.86 -3.39 -4.55
CA GLU A 140 8.57 -4.65 -4.77
C GLU A 140 10.05 -4.50 -5.16
N CYS A 141 10.46 -3.32 -5.62
CA CYS A 141 11.86 -3.04 -6.00
C CYS A 141 12.54 -2.10 -5.01
N LYS A 142 11.87 -1.75 -3.90
CA LYS A 142 12.39 -0.72 -3.01
C LYS A 142 13.68 -1.20 -2.37
N SER A 143 14.69 -0.34 -2.43
CA SER A 143 15.96 -0.53 -1.75
C SER A 143 16.21 0.60 -0.75
N CYS A 144 17.00 0.29 0.27
CA CYS A 144 17.43 1.28 1.24
C CYS A 144 18.39 2.28 0.60
N SER A 145 18.12 3.57 0.77
CA SER A 145 18.93 4.65 0.19
C SER A 145 20.29 4.83 0.87
N LEU A 146 20.57 4.09 1.96
CA LEU A 146 21.83 4.16 2.70
C LEU A 146 22.73 2.96 2.42
N CYS A 147 22.21 1.73 2.47
CA CYS A 147 23.00 0.52 2.22
C CYS A 147 22.82 -0.07 0.81
N GLY A 148 21.79 0.37 0.06
CA GLY A 148 21.51 -0.08 -1.30
C GLY A 148 20.84 -1.45 -1.40
N THR A 149 20.59 -2.14 -0.29
CA THR A 149 19.96 -3.48 -0.29
C THR A 149 18.44 -3.41 -0.18
N SER A 150 17.76 -4.44 -0.66
CA SER A 150 16.31 -4.69 -0.48
C SER A 150 16.01 -5.79 0.54
N GLU A 151 17.03 -6.35 1.19
CA GLU A 151 16.89 -7.37 2.23
C GLU A 151 16.23 -6.81 3.48
N ASN A 152 15.61 -7.63 4.34
CA ASN A 152 14.91 -7.17 5.56
C ASN A 152 13.90 -6.06 5.25
N ASP A 153 13.01 -6.32 4.29
CA ASP A 153 11.97 -5.40 3.81
C ASP A 153 10.94 -5.05 4.89
N ASP A 154 10.72 -5.95 5.85
CA ASP A 154 9.93 -5.75 7.06
C ASP A 154 10.43 -4.57 7.93
N GLN A 155 11.72 -4.24 7.83
CA GLN A 155 12.36 -3.13 8.53
C GLN A 155 12.63 -1.93 7.63
N LEU A 156 12.15 -1.93 6.39
CA LEU A 156 12.36 -0.88 5.41
C LEU A 156 11.22 0.16 5.46
N LEU A 157 11.51 1.33 6.02
CA LEU A 157 10.57 2.46 6.06
C LEU A 157 10.52 3.20 4.73
N PHE A 158 9.34 3.66 4.35
CA PHE A 158 9.15 4.56 3.20
C PHE A 158 8.89 5.97 3.71
N CYS A 159 9.61 6.94 3.17
CA CYS A 159 9.40 8.35 3.49
C CYS A 159 8.08 8.85 2.93
N ASP A 160 7.20 9.45 3.74
CA ASP A 160 5.89 9.93 3.28
C ASP A 160 5.95 11.14 2.33
N ASP A 161 7.06 11.89 2.33
CA ASP A 161 7.27 13.03 1.45
C ASP A 161 7.94 12.69 0.11
N CYS A 162 8.63 11.57 0.00
CA CYS A 162 9.37 11.25 -1.21
C CYS A 162 9.42 9.78 -1.59
N ASP A 163 8.83 8.87 -0.82
CA ASP A 163 8.80 7.43 -1.07
C ASP A 163 10.17 6.73 -1.12
N ARG A 164 11.26 7.36 -0.65
CA ARG A 164 12.56 6.68 -0.53
C ARG A 164 12.53 5.66 0.62
N GLY A 165 13.17 4.50 0.38
CA GLY A 165 13.33 3.43 1.37
C GLY A 165 14.52 3.67 2.29
N TYR A 166 14.36 3.38 3.59
CA TYR A 166 15.42 3.39 4.59
C TYR A 166 15.20 2.31 5.62
N HIS A 167 16.17 1.42 5.83
CA HIS A 167 16.09 0.49 6.95
C HIS A 167 16.16 1.24 8.27
N MET A 168 15.34 0.85 9.23
CA MET A 168 15.34 1.44 10.58
C MET A 168 16.72 1.39 11.23
N TYR A 169 17.46 0.28 11.05
CA TYR A 169 18.81 0.10 11.58
C TYR A 169 19.91 0.84 10.78
N CYS A 170 19.64 1.29 9.55
CA CYS A 170 20.59 2.09 8.78
C CYS A 170 20.55 3.58 9.15
N LEU A 171 19.51 4.03 9.84
CA LEU A 171 19.35 5.41 10.27
C LEU A 171 20.35 5.78 11.37
N SER A 172 20.55 7.08 11.57
CA SER A 172 21.37 7.62 12.64
C SER A 172 20.59 8.74 13.36
N PRO A 173 20.12 8.51 14.61
CA PRO A 173 20.18 7.25 15.36
C PRO A 173 19.32 6.13 14.71
N PRO A 174 19.66 4.84 14.91
CA PRO A 174 18.85 3.74 14.43
C PRO A 174 17.52 3.67 15.18
N MET A 175 16.47 3.22 14.49
CA MET A 175 15.14 3.01 15.09
C MET A 175 14.93 1.51 15.35
N SER A 176 14.28 1.18 16.47
CA SER A 176 13.92 -0.20 16.82
C SER A 176 12.52 -0.59 16.36
N GLU A 177 11.64 0.41 16.22
CA GLU A 177 10.24 0.23 15.82
C GLU A 177 9.85 1.27 14.77
N PRO A 178 8.88 0.97 13.90
CA PRO A 178 8.35 1.95 12.97
C PRO A 178 7.75 3.15 13.72
N PRO A 179 7.92 4.38 13.22
CA PRO A 179 7.39 5.58 13.85
C PRO A 179 5.85 5.55 13.87
N GLU A 180 5.27 6.09 14.94
CA GLU A 180 3.84 6.35 14.99
C GLU A 180 3.50 7.53 14.07
N GLY A 181 2.56 7.32 13.15
CA GLY A 181 2.14 8.35 12.19
C GLY A 181 3.07 8.47 10.98
N SER A 182 3.22 9.70 10.47
CA SER A 182 4.00 9.97 9.27
C SER A 182 5.48 10.17 9.56
N TRP A 183 6.34 9.77 8.63
CA TRP A 183 7.79 9.87 8.76
C TRP A 183 8.45 10.42 7.50
N SER A 184 9.33 11.39 7.71
CA SER A 184 10.11 12.01 6.65
C SER A 184 11.58 11.68 6.82
N CYS A 185 12.22 11.25 5.74
CA CYS A 185 13.66 11.00 5.75
C CYS A 185 14.47 12.29 5.92
N HIS A 186 15.74 12.13 6.31
CA HIS A 186 16.67 13.25 6.52
C HIS A 186 16.87 14.16 5.29
N LEU A 187 16.63 13.67 4.06
CA LEU A 187 16.65 14.52 2.85
C LEU A 187 15.46 15.47 2.81
N CYS A 188 14.25 14.95 3.07
CA CYS A 188 13.03 15.73 3.11
C CYS A 188 13.03 16.72 4.27
N LEU A 189 13.50 16.31 5.46
CA LEU A 189 13.64 17.22 6.60
C LEU A 189 14.56 18.42 6.28
N ARG A 190 15.70 18.19 5.60
CA ARG A 190 16.60 19.28 5.18
C ARG A 190 15.99 20.19 4.11
N GLN A 191 15.26 19.61 3.15
CA GLN A 191 14.73 20.34 2.01
C GLN A 191 13.43 21.10 2.32
N LEU A 192 12.52 20.47 3.06
CA LEU A 192 11.17 20.96 3.35
C LEU A 192 11.07 21.68 4.69
N LYS A 193 12.02 21.45 5.61
CA LYS A 193 12.02 22.01 6.99
C LYS A 193 10.66 21.74 7.66
N GLU A 194 9.98 22.79 8.12
CA GLU A 194 8.65 22.75 8.75
C GLU A 194 7.53 22.16 7.86
N LYS A 195 7.76 22.01 6.55
CA LYS A 195 6.78 21.42 5.61
C LYS A 195 6.91 19.91 5.44
N ALA A 196 7.91 19.28 6.06
CA ALA A 196 8.04 17.83 6.05
C ALA A 196 6.95 17.19 6.92
N SER A 197 6.48 16.00 6.55
CA SER A 197 5.51 15.24 7.35
C SER A 197 6.00 14.89 8.78
N ALA A 198 7.32 14.84 8.99
CA ALA A 198 8.13 14.84 10.22
C ALA A 198 7.82 13.83 11.36
N TYR A 199 8.90 13.27 11.92
CA TYR A 199 9.04 13.02 13.36
C TYR A 199 10.49 13.40 13.78
N ILE A 200 10.63 14.44 14.61
CA ILE A 200 11.89 14.83 15.25
C ILE A 200 11.68 14.69 16.76
N THR A 201 12.29 13.68 17.38
CA THR A 201 12.64 13.78 18.81
C THR A 201 14.11 14.14 18.88
N LEU A 202 14.39 15.44 18.76
CA LEU A 202 15.61 16.01 19.32
C LEU A 202 15.35 16.18 20.81
N THR A 203 15.57 15.12 21.58
CA THR A 203 15.77 15.22 23.03
C THR A 203 16.95 14.34 23.41
#